data_AF-A0A7S6M4N4-F1
#
_entry.id   AF-A0A7S6M4N4-F1
#
_cell.length_a   1.000
_cell.length_b   1.000
_cell.length_c   1.000
_cell.angle_alpha   90.00
_cell.angle_beta   90.00
_cell.angle_gamma   90.00
#
_symmetry.space_group_name_H-M   'P 1'
#
loop_
_entity.id
_entity.type
_entity.pdbx_description
1 polymer ?
#
loop_
_entity_poly.entity_id
_entity_poly.type
_entity_poly.pdbx_seq_one_letter_code
_entity_poly.pdbx_strand_id
1 'polypeptide(L)'
;MSGRNRRRGTTLAELLVAAVFLGAAASGLIGSTVYTAKRAEIARKRAVVHAAMKNELEAARAAAKMGGVTPSTRTVTYTNGGKLANASGVSLATDALVMSSIPIADKVTVTRTITSVSGAPKLFQVVVTGTWEGGATYASAGAKSLTITAQVRQGE
;
A
#
# COMPACT_ATOMS: atom_id res chain seq x y z
N MET A 1 27.12 -2.92 69.43
CA MET A 1 27.59 -2.82 68.03
C MET A 1 27.04 -4.00 67.23
N SER A 2 26.82 -3.79 65.93
CA SER A 2 26.44 -4.79 64.91
C SER A 2 24.94 -4.97 64.65
N GLY A 3 24.54 -4.69 63.41
CA GLY A 3 23.15 -4.85 62.95
C GLY A 3 22.75 -4.05 61.71
N ARG A 4 23.65 -3.27 61.08
CA ARG A 4 23.28 -2.36 59.97
C ARG A 4 23.81 -2.71 58.57
N ASN A 5 24.48 -3.85 58.37
CA ASN A 5 25.19 -4.13 57.11
C ASN A 5 24.70 -5.33 56.27
N ARG A 6 23.61 -6.04 56.63
CA ARG A 6 23.08 -7.15 55.79
C ARG A 6 21.98 -6.77 54.79
N ARG A 7 21.45 -5.54 54.82
CA ARG A 7 20.33 -5.12 53.94
C ARG A 7 20.74 -4.45 52.63
N ARG A 8 21.98 -3.96 52.49
CA ARG A 8 22.41 -3.20 51.29
C ARG A 8 22.63 -4.09 50.05
N GLY A 9 23.01 -5.35 50.24
CA GLY A 9 23.23 -6.30 49.14
C GLY A 9 21.93 -6.82 48.50
N THR A 10 20.88 -7.04 49.30
CA THR A 10 19.56 -7.48 48.80
C THR A 10 18.83 -6.35 48.07
N THR A 11 18.91 -5.11 48.54
CA THR A 11 18.27 -3.96 47.84
C THR A 11 18.91 -3.64 46.50
N LEU A 12 20.24 -3.80 46.37
CA LEU A 12 20.94 -3.55 45.10
C LEU A 12 20.61 -4.66 44.09
N ALA A 13 20.56 -5.92 44.54
CA ALA A 13 20.11 -7.03 43.71
C ALA A 13 18.65 -6.87 43.26
N GLU A 14 17.73 -6.46 44.15
CA GLU A 14 16.34 -6.17 43.81
C GLU A 14 16.22 -5.02 42.79
N LEU A 15 16.97 -3.94 42.96
CA LEU A 15 16.99 -2.82 42.02
C LEU A 15 17.55 -3.21 40.65
N LEU A 16 18.59 -4.04 40.60
CA LEU A 16 19.14 -4.55 39.33
C LEU A 16 18.14 -5.45 38.62
N VAL A 17 17.49 -6.36 39.35
CA VAL A 17 16.47 -7.25 38.79
C VAL A 17 15.27 -6.43 38.28
N ALA A 18 14.81 -5.44 39.05
CA ALA A 18 13.74 -4.54 38.64
C ALA A 18 14.12 -3.73 37.38
N ALA A 19 15.36 -3.24 37.29
CA ALA A 19 15.85 -2.51 36.12
C ALA A 19 15.89 -3.40 34.86
N VAL A 20 16.30 -4.67 35.00
CA VAL A 20 16.30 -5.64 33.89
C VAL A 20 14.88 -5.93 33.42
N PHE A 21 13.94 -6.18 34.35
CA PHE A 21 12.54 -6.41 33.99
C PHE A 21 11.88 -5.18 33.36
N LEU A 22 12.17 -3.98 33.87
CA LEU A 22 11.66 -2.74 33.30
C LEU A 22 12.23 -2.50 31.90
N GLY A 23 13.52 -2.77 31.68
CA GLY A 23 14.16 -2.69 30.37
C GLY A 23 13.58 -3.69 29.36
N ALA A 24 13.34 -4.93 29.80
CA ALA A 24 12.71 -5.96 28.97
C ALA A 24 11.26 -5.58 28.61
N ALA A 25 10.48 -5.09 29.59
CA ALA A 25 9.11 -4.64 29.38
C ALA A 25 9.05 -3.42 28.43
N ALA A 26 9.91 -2.42 28.63
CA ALA A 26 10.00 -1.26 27.76
C ALA A 26 10.36 -1.65 26.32
N SER A 27 11.30 -2.58 26.14
CA SER A 27 11.69 -3.08 24.82
C SER A 27 10.54 -3.79 24.11
N GLY A 28 9.74 -4.57 24.83
CA GLY A 28 8.54 -5.22 24.29
C GLY A 28 7.47 -4.21 23.85
N LEU A 29 7.24 -3.16 24.64
CA LEU A 29 6.30 -2.09 24.30
C LEU A 29 6.74 -1.28 23.08
N ILE A 30 8.02 -0.94 22.99
CA ILE A 30 8.58 -0.24 21.82
C ILE A 30 8.46 -1.13 20.57
N GLY A 31 8.84 -2.41 20.67
CA GLY A 31 8.79 -3.35 19.55
C GLY A 31 7.36 -3.55 19.01
N SER A 32 6.38 -3.74 19.90
CA SER A 32 4.98 -3.92 19.53
C SER A 32 4.35 -2.66 18.92
N THR A 33 4.68 -1.47 19.44
CA THR A 33 4.22 -0.19 18.89
C THR A 33 4.75 0.01 17.46
N VAL A 34 6.05 -0.21 17.26
CA VAL A 34 6.69 -0.14 15.93
C VAL A 34 6.08 -1.16 14.98
N TYR A 35 5.85 -2.40 15.43
CA TYR A 35 5.22 -3.43 14.62
C TYR A 35 3.81 -3.04 14.15
N THR A 36 3.01 -2.48 15.07
CA THR A 36 1.65 -2.03 14.76
C THR A 36 1.66 -0.87 13.75
N ALA A 37 2.59 0.07 13.90
CA ALA A 37 2.78 1.16 12.95
C ALA A 37 3.14 0.66 11.54
N LYS A 38 4.03 -0.35 11.43
CA LYS A 38 4.39 -0.97 10.14
C LYS A 38 3.17 -1.58 9.44
N ARG A 39 2.33 -2.31 10.18
CA ARG A 39 1.12 -2.93 9.61
C ARG A 39 0.11 -1.87 9.15
N ALA A 40 -0.08 -0.81 9.95
CA ALA A 40 -0.95 0.29 9.60
C ALA A 40 -0.49 1.01 8.32
N GLU A 41 0.81 1.26 8.18
CA GLU A 41 1.38 1.88 6.99
C GLU A 41 1.18 1.01 5.74
N ILE A 42 1.48 -0.29 5.82
CA ILE A 42 1.26 -1.23 4.69
C ILE A 42 -0.22 -1.28 4.32
N ALA A 43 -1.14 -1.30 5.30
CA ALA A 43 -2.57 -1.29 5.04
C ALA A 43 -3.01 -0.01 4.31
N ARG A 44 -2.51 1.15 4.73
CA ARG A 44 -2.77 2.44 4.06
C ARG A 44 -2.25 2.42 2.61
N LYS A 45 -1.01 1.98 2.38
CA LYS A 45 -0.44 1.88 1.01
C LYS A 45 -1.27 0.96 0.13
N ARG A 46 -1.67 -0.21 0.63
CA ARG A 46 -2.55 -1.15 -0.10
C ARG A 46 -3.90 -0.54 -0.44
N ALA A 47 -4.51 0.22 0.47
CA ALA A 47 -5.78 0.89 0.23
C ALA A 47 -5.67 1.91 -0.91
N VAL A 48 -4.60 2.70 -0.94
CA VAL A 48 -4.33 3.67 -2.01
C VAL A 48 -4.13 2.97 -3.36
N VAL A 49 -3.28 1.93 -3.41
CA VAL A 49 -3.04 1.17 -4.64
C VAL A 49 -4.35 0.57 -5.16
N HIS A 50 -5.15 -0.03 -4.28
CA HIS A 50 -6.42 -0.62 -4.64
C HIS A 50 -7.43 0.40 -5.17
N ALA A 51 -7.50 1.60 -4.58
CA ALA A 51 -8.33 2.69 -5.09
C ALA A 51 -7.86 3.15 -6.48
N ALA A 52 -6.55 3.30 -6.71
CA ALA A 52 -6.01 3.66 -8.03
C ALA A 52 -6.31 2.59 -9.09
N MET A 53 -6.23 1.31 -8.73
CA MET A 53 -6.59 0.21 -9.63
C MET A 53 -8.08 0.19 -9.96
N LYS A 54 -8.95 0.48 -8.98
CA LYS A 54 -10.40 0.58 -9.20
C LYS A 54 -10.74 1.68 -10.20
N ASN A 55 -10.13 2.86 -10.08
CA ASN A 55 -10.35 3.96 -11.02
C ASN A 55 -10.00 3.56 -12.47
N GLU A 56 -8.90 2.82 -12.67
CA GLU A 56 -8.50 2.33 -14.00
C GLU A 56 -9.47 1.27 -14.55
N LEU A 57 -10.01 0.42 -13.69
CA LEU A 57 -11.03 -0.56 -14.04
C LEU A 57 -12.38 0.11 -14.39
N GLU A 58 -12.79 1.11 -13.60
CA GLU A 58 -14.00 1.89 -13.85
C GLU A 58 -13.89 2.68 -15.15
N ALA A 59 -12.72 3.26 -15.45
CA ALA A 59 -12.45 3.89 -16.75
C ALA A 59 -12.59 2.89 -17.91
N ALA A 60 -12.20 1.62 -17.73
CA ALA A 60 -12.39 0.58 -18.75
C ALA A 60 -13.87 0.21 -18.92
N ARG A 61 -14.62 0.11 -17.82
CA ARG A 61 -16.08 -0.12 -17.84
C ARG A 61 -16.82 1.04 -18.52
N ALA A 62 -16.44 2.28 -18.24
CA ALA A 62 -17.01 3.46 -18.89
C ALA A 62 -16.73 3.46 -20.40
N ALA A 63 -15.49 3.15 -20.81
CA ALA A 63 -15.16 3.00 -22.24
C ALA A 63 -15.95 1.85 -22.91
N ALA A 64 -16.17 0.73 -22.20
CA ALA A 64 -16.94 -0.40 -22.70
C ALA A 64 -18.40 0.00 -22.96
N LYS A 65 -18.99 0.75 -22.04
CA LYS A 65 -20.34 1.29 -22.17
C LYS A 65 -20.48 2.24 -23.37
N MET A 66 -19.46 3.05 -23.64
CA MET A 66 -19.41 3.93 -24.82
C MET A 66 -19.11 3.20 -26.14
N GLY A 67 -18.94 1.87 -26.12
CA GLY A 67 -18.70 1.09 -27.33
C GLY A 67 -17.28 1.22 -27.89
N GLY A 68 -16.31 1.72 -27.11
CA GLY A 68 -14.96 2.03 -27.58
C GLY A 68 -13.84 1.21 -26.95
N VAL A 69 -14.05 -0.09 -26.69
CA VAL A 69 -13.01 -0.94 -26.09
C VAL A 69 -12.34 -1.80 -27.14
N THR A 70 -11.03 -1.64 -27.24
CA THR A 70 -10.12 -2.48 -28.01
C THR A 70 -9.00 -3.02 -27.12
N PRO A 71 -8.40 -4.16 -27.48
CA PRO A 71 -7.25 -4.69 -26.77
C PRO A 71 -6.14 -3.64 -26.69
N SER A 72 -5.68 -3.35 -25.48
CA SER A 72 -4.74 -2.25 -25.22
C SER A 72 -4.07 -2.42 -23.87
N THR A 73 -2.88 -1.84 -23.73
CA THR A 73 -2.17 -1.73 -22.46
C THR A 73 -1.94 -0.27 -22.13
N ARG A 74 -2.23 0.13 -20.89
CA ARG A 74 -2.07 1.49 -20.38
C ARG A 74 -1.41 1.46 -19.02
N THR A 75 -0.42 2.31 -18.80
CA THR A 75 0.28 2.45 -17.51
C THR A 75 0.15 3.88 -17.00
N VAL A 76 -0.08 4.04 -15.70
CA VAL A 76 -0.17 5.34 -15.00
C VAL A 76 0.65 5.29 -13.72
N THR A 77 1.44 6.33 -13.47
CA THR A 77 2.22 6.46 -12.24
C THR A 77 1.69 7.61 -11.38
N TYR A 78 1.55 7.36 -10.08
CA TYR A 78 1.06 8.30 -9.08
C TYR A 78 2.16 8.57 -8.04
N THR A 79 2.32 9.84 -7.66
CA THR A 79 3.25 10.31 -6.61
C THR A 79 2.51 11.26 -5.66
N ASN A 80 3.13 11.60 -4.52
CA ASN A 80 2.60 12.68 -3.67
C ASN A 80 2.52 13.98 -4.49
N GLY A 81 1.39 14.69 -4.40
CA GLY A 81 1.19 15.97 -5.09
C GLY A 81 0.66 15.86 -6.52
N GLY A 82 0.44 14.65 -7.06
CA GLY A 82 -0.30 14.51 -8.32
C GLY A 82 0.02 13.26 -9.13
N LYS A 83 -0.69 13.16 -10.26
CA LYS A 83 -0.47 12.14 -11.28
C LYS A 83 0.68 12.58 -12.19
N LEU A 84 1.77 11.81 -12.25
CA LEU A 84 2.73 11.99 -13.34
C LEU A 84 2.07 11.46 -14.61
N ALA A 85 1.90 12.36 -15.59
CA ALA A 85 1.19 12.08 -16.82
C ALA A 85 1.74 10.82 -17.50
N ASN A 86 0.83 9.99 -17.97
CA ASN A 86 1.15 8.79 -18.74
C ASN A 86 1.53 9.15 -20.19
N ALA A 87 2.10 8.19 -20.91
CA ALA A 87 2.45 8.30 -22.32
C ALA A 87 1.25 8.48 -23.30
N SER A 88 0.01 8.70 -22.81
CA SER A 88 -1.21 8.74 -23.63
C SER A 88 -1.96 10.08 -23.63
N GLY A 89 -1.49 11.11 -22.91
CA GLY A 89 -2.01 12.48 -23.01
C GLY A 89 -3.44 12.73 -22.48
N VAL A 90 -4.13 11.72 -21.92
CA VAL A 90 -5.50 11.86 -21.39
C VAL A 90 -5.47 12.11 -19.87
N SER A 91 -5.88 13.30 -19.45
CA SER A 91 -6.23 13.61 -18.06
C SER A 91 -7.44 12.77 -17.64
N LEU A 92 -7.30 12.03 -16.54
CA LEU A 92 -8.45 11.41 -15.87
C LEU A 92 -8.96 12.44 -14.87
N ALA A 93 -10.29 12.51 -14.69
CA ALA A 93 -10.89 13.36 -13.68
C ALA A 93 -10.19 13.16 -12.32
N THR A 94 -9.72 14.26 -11.75
CA THR A 94 -9.08 14.33 -10.45
C THR A 94 -10.16 14.20 -9.38
N ASP A 95 -10.72 13.02 -9.18
CA ASP A 95 -11.60 12.77 -8.04
C ASP A 95 -11.44 11.34 -7.50
N ALA A 96 -11.49 11.26 -6.17
CA ALA A 96 -11.46 10.07 -5.29
C ALA A 96 -10.13 9.60 -4.69
N LEU A 97 -8.95 10.03 -5.15
CA LEU A 97 -7.70 9.72 -4.44
C LEU A 97 -7.11 10.96 -3.78
N VAL A 98 -7.11 10.96 -2.45
CA VAL A 98 -6.35 11.91 -1.63
C VAL A 98 -4.86 11.61 -1.85
N MET A 99 -4.28 12.12 -2.93
CA MET A 99 -2.88 11.89 -3.34
C MET A 99 -1.87 12.34 -2.28
N SER A 100 -2.29 13.19 -1.32
CA SER A 100 -1.51 13.54 -0.13
C SER A 100 -1.32 12.38 0.86
N SER A 101 -2.05 11.26 0.70
CA SER A 101 -1.86 10.06 1.52
C SER A 101 -0.72 9.16 1.04
N ILE A 102 -0.14 9.42 -0.15
CA ILE A 102 1.07 8.74 -0.62
C ILE A 102 2.27 9.44 0.02
N PRO A 103 3.18 8.75 0.73
CA PRO A 103 4.41 9.37 1.20
C PRO A 103 5.21 10.01 0.04
N ILE A 104 5.90 11.13 0.27
CA ILE A 104 6.63 11.88 -0.79
C ILE A 104 7.66 11.01 -1.53
N ALA A 105 8.25 10.03 -0.84
CA ALA A 105 9.24 9.11 -1.41
C ALA A 105 8.64 7.85 -2.06
N ASP A 106 7.32 7.68 -2.02
CA ASP A 106 6.64 6.51 -2.57
C ASP A 106 6.12 6.79 -3.98
N LYS A 107 6.08 5.74 -4.80
CA LYS A 107 5.43 5.74 -6.11
C LYS A 107 4.47 4.57 -6.24
N VAL A 108 3.35 4.81 -6.90
CA VAL A 108 2.37 3.78 -7.26
C VAL A 108 2.24 3.74 -8.77
N THR A 109 2.56 2.62 -9.38
CA THR A 109 2.43 2.38 -10.82
C THR A 109 1.27 1.43 -11.05
N VAL A 110 0.28 1.83 -11.84
CA VAL A 110 -0.89 1.01 -12.21
C VAL A 110 -0.86 0.72 -13.69
N THR A 111 -0.81 -0.55 -14.04
CA THR A 111 -0.88 -1.05 -15.43
C THR A 111 -2.22 -1.74 -15.64
N ARG A 112 -2.97 -1.31 -16.65
CA ARG A 112 -4.19 -1.95 -17.13
C ARG A 112 -3.95 -2.58 -18.49
N THR A 113 -4.27 -3.85 -18.63
CA THR A 113 -4.25 -4.61 -19.88
C THR A 113 -5.65 -5.08 -20.20
N ILE A 114 -6.12 -4.79 -21.41
CA ILE A 114 -7.39 -5.24 -21.96
C ILE A 114 -7.10 -6.25 -23.06
N THR A 115 -7.70 -7.43 -23.00
CA THR A 115 -7.63 -8.47 -24.02
C THR A 115 -9.03 -8.89 -24.47
N SER A 116 -9.19 -9.26 -25.73
CA SER A 116 -10.44 -9.86 -26.20
C SER A 116 -10.61 -11.27 -25.63
N VAL A 117 -11.84 -11.66 -25.34
CA VAL A 117 -12.15 -13.04 -24.96
C VAL A 117 -12.47 -13.83 -26.23
N SER A 118 -11.73 -14.90 -26.48
CA SER A 118 -11.94 -15.77 -27.65
C SER A 118 -13.36 -16.33 -27.66
N GLY A 119 -14.00 -16.33 -28.84
CA GLY A 119 -15.36 -16.87 -29.02
C GLY A 119 -16.50 -16.00 -28.46
N ALA A 120 -16.22 -14.84 -27.84
CA ALA A 120 -17.23 -13.96 -27.27
C ALA A 120 -17.10 -12.53 -27.84
N PRO A 121 -17.84 -12.20 -28.93
CA PRO A 121 -17.87 -10.86 -29.47
C PRO A 121 -18.29 -9.87 -28.37
N LYS A 122 -17.62 -8.71 -28.30
CA LYS A 122 -17.87 -7.65 -27.30
C LYS A 122 -17.49 -7.98 -25.85
N LEU A 123 -16.90 -9.15 -25.57
CA LEU A 123 -16.42 -9.48 -24.23
C LEU A 123 -14.90 -9.29 -24.16
N PHE A 124 -14.44 -8.56 -23.13
CA PHE A 124 -13.04 -8.27 -22.91
C PHE A 124 -12.64 -8.60 -21.48
N GLN A 125 -11.43 -9.12 -21.31
CA GLN A 125 -10.79 -9.29 -20.01
C GLN A 125 -9.94 -8.07 -19.71
N VAL A 126 -10.15 -7.48 -18.54
CA VAL A 126 -9.38 -6.35 -18.01
C VAL A 126 -8.58 -6.86 -16.83
N VAL A 127 -7.26 -6.81 -16.95
CA VAL A 127 -6.32 -7.07 -15.86
C VAL A 127 -5.72 -5.74 -15.44
N VAL A 128 -5.85 -5.38 -14.17
CA VAL A 128 -5.22 -4.21 -13.58
C VAL A 128 -4.22 -4.68 -12.55
N THR A 129 -2.96 -4.27 -12.68
CA THR A 129 -1.89 -4.55 -11.72
C THR A 129 -1.37 -3.22 -11.16
N GLY A 130 -1.51 -3.03 -9.86
CA GLY A 130 -0.95 -1.90 -9.14
C GLY A 130 0.30 -2.33 -8.37
N THR A 131 1.43 -1.68 -8.64
CA THR A 131 2.69 -1.88 -7.95
C THR A 131 2.98 -0.64 -7.12
N TRP A 132 3.35 -0.81 -5.85
CA TRP A 132 3.91 0.28 -5.07
C TRP A 132 5.36 -0.01 -4.72
N GLU A 133 6.17 1.01 -4.87
CA GLU A 133 7.55 1.04 -4.46
C GLU A 133 7.68 2.13 -3.41
N GLY A 134 8.00 1.73 -2.19
CA GLY A 134 8.21 2.66 -1.10
C GLY A 134 9.66 2.66 -0.65
N GLY A 135 10.24 3.86 -0.53
CA GLY A 135 11.38 4.10 0.33
C GLY A 135 10.83 4.30 1.74
N ALA A 136 10.90 3.28 2.59
CA ALA A 136 10.29 3.38 3.90
C ALA A 136 11.34 3.54 4.99
N THR A 137 11.18 4.57 5.80
CA THR A 137 11.87 4.73 7.09
C THR A 137 11.57 3.54 8.03
N TYR A 138 10.53 2.73 7.75
CA TYR A 138 10.10 1.60 8.59
C TYR A 138 9.67 0.30 7.85
N ALA A 139 9.68 0.18 6.52
CA ALA A 139 9.11 -0.97 5.78
C ALA A 139 10.15 -1.96 5.21
N SER A 140 9.66 -3.14 4.79
CA SER A 140 10.43 -4.08 3.94
C SER A 140 10.78 -3.38 2.63
N ALA A 141 12.07 -3.21 2.34
CA ALA A 141 12.53 -2.73 1.05
C ALA A 141 12.00 -3.64 -0.07
N GLY A 142 11.44 -3.05 -1.13
CA GLY A 142 11.04 -3.78 -2.33
C GLY A 142 9.66 -3.42 -2.87
N ALA A 143 9.52 -3.58 -4.19
CA ALA A 143 8.25 -3.43 -4.89
C ALA A 143 7.25 -4.50 -4.43
N LYS A 144 6.00 -4.10 -4.21
CA LYS A 144 4.90 -5.03 -3.95
C LYS A 144 3.79 -4.75 -4.95
N SER A 145 3.06 -5.79 -5.35
CA SER A 145 1.99 -5.69 -6.34
C SER A 145 0.67 -6.25 -5.85
N LEU A 146 -0.41 -5.72 -6.42
CA LEU A 146 -1.77 -6.23 -6.32
C LEU A 146 -2.33 -6.35 -7.74
N THR A 147 -3.11 -7.40 -8.01
CA THR A 147 -3.76 -7.59 -9.30
C THR A 147 -5.25 -7.78 -9.10
N ILE A 148 -6.04 -7.13 -9.96
CA ILE A 148 -7.49 -7.31 -10.08
C ILE A 148 -7.76 -7.72 -11.52
N THR A 149 -8.58 -8.75 -11.69
CA THR A 149 -9.08 -9.20 -13.00
C THR A 149 -10.58 -9.03 -13.04
N ALA A 150 -11.10 -8.53 -14.15
CA ALA A 150 -12.51 -8.37 -14.41
C ALA A 150 -12.82 -8.62 -15.88
N GLN A 151 -14.08 -8.94 -16.20
CA GLN A 151 -14.57 -8.92 -17.57
C GLN A 151 -15.47 -7.70 -17.76
N VAL A 152 -15.45 -7.13 -18.96
CA VAL A 152 -16.32 -6.03 -19.38
C VAL A 152 -16.95 -6.37 -20.71
N ARG A 153 -18.24 -6.05 -20.86
CA ARG A 153 -18.98 -6.21 -22.11
C ARG A 153 -19.18 -4.86 -22.76
N GLN A 154 -18.94 -4.78 -24.06
CA GLN A 154 -19.05 -3.55 -24.83
C GLN A 154 -20.51 -3.31 -25.24
N GLY A 155 -21.03 -2.12 -24.94
CA GLY A 155 -22.39 -1.69 -25.32
C GLY A 155 -23.53 -2.18 -24.40
N GLU A 156 -23.23 -2.57 -23.15
CA GLU A 156 -24.22 -2.77 -22.06
C GLU A 156 -24.17 -1.61 -21.05
#